data_AF-A0A9D6CSG1-F1
#
_entry.id   AF-A0A9D6CSG1-F1
#
_cell.length_a   1.000
_cell.length_b   1.000
_cell.length_c   1.000
_cell.angle_alpha   90.00
_cell.angle_beta   90.00
_cell.angle_gamma   90.00
#
_symmetry.space_group_name_H-M   'P 1'
#
loop_
_entity.id
_entity.type
_entity.pdbx_description
1 polymer ?
#
loop_
_entity_poly.entity_id
_entity_poly.type
_entity_poly.pdbx_seq_one_letter_code
_entity_poly.pdbx_strand_id
1 'polypeptide(L)'
;MAEGRSLRDFVSSRWTELQRGVLGYSTYDRRRFSKYARRTIGNVALVSAIAWGTAAALHYFSVLEPFELLTFDTLVEWRNRTEPPRASDVAIVTVGDEDMRALGHETDGEVTDDQLACGLLTIAEQSPNAIGVDVLRGPEVSELLGRIITAEALPITVGRQCTPLASGSIPPRKRGPVGLSDNRLGCADFPLDQDGRVRRALLVSPDEQLHNQTSFDLMLAKRHLPETQYVEPVSRDEPLILGSAIPNLPDAGGFQIFIDYLPVAIPTIPFRCLASGAPTSCEGSPDPSCPGPAALRRALEDKVVLIGYTGWDKEDHFRAIIPPGLEDCRLTAFNQMPGVYLHAHVVAQLLRLGQGGSRPIMATDSLGRWTWVALWVLLGAVPASLISKQSTGVGLQIVILLSLIGAVWYAFVSASLLLPFSPALVGWLTAAVLGHARYERLPAPGELKLFLSYSRDDRELASQIEQHLARYFRVWKDESSLRIGTKWQKELVKAISESDVFLAIVTRSYVRKCQEDGPIRFELQTASADTDDRPIIPVRAERVSLPASLEKLQWADLTEPEDSSKRAGAADGRSFDLADVSAEEFKHDSPRLARFRRELWEIQERKRRLEDVQP
;
A
#
# COMPACT_ATOMS: atom_id res chain seq x y z
N MET A 1 -57.21 56.49 17.70
CA MET A 1 -57.70 55.16 17.27
C MET A 1 -57.31 54.95 15.81
N ALA A 2 -57.27 53.69 15.37
CA ALA A 2 -56.60 53.12 14.18
C ALA A 2 -55.08 52.86 14.42
N GLU A 3 -54.73 51.78 15.13
CA GLU A 3 -54.55 50.39 14.63
C GLU A 3 -53.15 50.23 14.02
N GLY A 4 -52.18 49.69 14.74
CA GLY A 4 -52.18 48.28 15.11
C GLY A 4 -51.48 47.41 14.07
N ARG A 5 -50.43 47.90 13.38
CA ARG A 5 -49.45 46.98 12.76
C ARG A 5 -48.66 46.35 13.88
N SER A 6 -48.78 45.02 14.01
CA SER A 6 -48.10 44.30 15.07
C SER A 6 -46.59 44.49 14.90
N LEU A 7 -45.87 44.68 16.02
CA LEU A 7 -44.40 44.73 16.04
C LEU A 7 -43.79 43.51 15.31
N ARG A 8 -44.53 42.40 15.14
CA ARG A 8 -44.10 41.19 14.43
C ARG A 8 -43.91 41.41 12.92
N ASP A 9 -44.73 42.26 12.28
CA ASP A 9 -44.70 42.44 10.83
C ASP A 9 -43.53 43.36 10.41
N PHE A 10 -43.28 44.43 11.18
CA PHE A 10 -42.13 45.34 11.04
C PHE A 10 -40.78 44.62 11.21
N VAL A 11 -40.77 43.57 12.02
CA VAL A 11 -39.58 42.86 12.44
C VAL A 11 -39.23 41.72 11.47
N SER A 12 -40.19 41.23 10.65
CA SER A 12 -40.04 40.05 9.80
C SER A 12 -39.06 40.16 8.61
N SER A 13 -39.03 41.30 7.89
CA SER A 13 -38.17 41.47 6.70
C SER A 13 -36.70 41.68 7.06
N ARG A 14 -36.43 42.47 8.12
CA ARG A 14 -35.07 42.82 8.60
C ARG A 14 -34.30 41.67 9.23
N TRP A 15 -35.00 40.65 9.72
CA TRP A 15 -34.34 39.43 10.16
C TRP A 15 -33.55 38.73 9.07
N THR A 16 -34.03 38.81 7.83
CA THR A 16 -33.39 38.17 6.67
C THR A 16 -32.04 38.83 6.34
N GLU A 17 -31.89 40.13 6.62
CA GLU A 17 -30.63 40.86 6.47
C GLU A 17 -29.66 40.55 7.61
N LEU A 18 -30.14 40.49 8.85
CA LEU A 18 -29.33 40.11 10.00
C LEU A 18 -28.84 38.65 9.87
N GLN A 19 -29.71 37.75 9.41
CA GLN A 19 -29.36 36.38 9.04
C GLN A 19 -28.33 36.35 7.90
N ARG A 20 -28.49 37.16 6.84
CA ARG A 20 -27.53 37.26 5.73
C ARG A 20 -26.19 37.86 6.14
N GLY A 21 -26.17 38.84 7.04
CA GLY A 21 -24.93 39.44 7.58
C GLY A 21 -24.14 38.46 8.45
N VAL A 22 -24.82 37.72 9.33
CA VAL A 22 -24.21 36.67 10.15
C VAL A 22 -23.71 35.51 9.28
N LEU A 23 -24.50 35.09 8.27
CA LEU A 23 -24.09 34.05 7.32
C LEU A 23 -22.97 34.51 6.38
N GLY A 24 -22.99 35.77 5.92
CA GLY A 24 -21.98 36.39 5.06
C GLY A 24 -20.62 36.53 5.73
N TYR A 25 -20.60 36.92 7.01
CA TYR A 25 -19.38 36.87 7.82
C TYR A 25 -18.91 35.42 8.06
N SER A 26 -19.82 34.45 8.17
CA SER A 26 -19.46 33.04 8.38
C SER A 26 -18.88 32.36 7.12
N THR A 27 -19.28 32.79 5.93
CA THR A 27 -18.86 32.19 4.64
C THR A 27 -17.63 32.87 4.03
N TYR A 28 -17.32 34.11 4.41
CA TYR A 28 -16.30 34.92 3.77
C TYR A 28 -14.96 35.03 4.53
N ASP A 29 -14.85 34.49 5.75
CA ASP A 29 -13.62 34.68 6.52
C ASP A 29 -12.46 33.77 6.06
N ARG A 30 -11.59 34.35 5.20
CA ARG A 30 -10.32 33.81 4.73
C ARG A 30 -9.43 33.29 5.88
N ARG A 31 -9.56 33.85 7.10
CA ARG A 31 -8.79 33.44 8.28
C ARG A 31 -9.33 32.15 8.91
N ARG A 32 -10.65 31.92 8.94
CA ARG A 32 -11.24 30.61 9.31
C ARG A 32 -10.83 29.50 8.36
N PHE A 33 -10.83 29.78 7.05
CA PHE A 33 -10.34 28.82 6.06
C PHE A 33 -8.86 28.49 6.30
N SER A 34 -8.03 29.48 6.68
CA SER A 34 -6.62 29.26 7.03
C SER A 34 -6.42 28.44 8.32
N LYS A 35 -7.30 28.60 9.33
CA LYS A 35 -7.24 27.85 10.60
C LYS A 35 -7.69 26.40 10.40
N TYR A 36 -8.76 26.21 9.62
CA TYR A 36 -9.25 24.90 9.20
C TYR A 36 -8.24 24.19 8.29
N ALA A 37 -7.65 24.89 7.32
CA ALA A 37 -6.61 24.33 6.45
C ALA A 37 -5.37 23.93 7.24
N ARG A 38 -4.89 24.79 8.17
CA ARG A 38 -3.76 24.45 9.05
C ARG A 38 -4.05 23.24 9.94
N ARG A 39 -5.26 23.15 10.52
CA ARG A 39 -5.68 21.98 11.30
C ARG A 39 -5.78 20.72 10.45
N THR A 40 -6.36 20.82 9.25
CA THR A 40 -6.46 19.70 8.31
C THR A 40 -5.09 19.19 7.89
N ILE A 41 -4.15 20.08 7.56
CA ILE A 41 -2.77 19.72 7.24
C ILE A 41 -2.10 19.04 8.44
N GLY A 42 -2.25 19.60 9.65
CA GLY A 42 -1.74 18.99 10.88
C GLY A 42 -2.30 17.59 11.13
N ASN A 43 -3.60 17.39 10.91
CA ASN A 43 -4.26 16.10 11.05
C ASN A 43 -3.76 15.08 10.02
N VAL A 44 -3.65 15.48 8.75
CA VAL A 44 -3.10 14.62 7.69
C VAL A 44 -1.66 14.23 8.02
N ALA A 45 -0.82 15.17 8.46
CA ALA A 45 0.56 14.88 8.83
C ALA A 45 0.64 13.89 10.01
N LEU A 46 -0.16 14.11 11.07
CA LEU A 46 -0.21 13.21 12.23
C LEU A 46 -0.71 11.81 11.86
N VAL A 47 -1.81 11.72 11.09
CA VAL A 47 -2.35 10.43 10.63
C VAL A 47 -1.35 9.71 9.74
N SER A 48 -0.69 10.42 8.84
CA SER A 48 0.32 9.84 7.95
C SER A 48 1.53 9.32 8.73
N ALA A 49 2.02 10.07 9.72
CA ALA A 49 3.14 9.64 10.56
C ALA A 49 2.81 8.36 11.35
N ILE A 50 1.61 8.28 11.95
CA ILE A 50 1.15 7.10 12.67
C ILE A 50 1.01 5.90 11.73
N ALA A 51 0.36 6.09 10.57
CA ALA A 51 0.12 5.03 9.61
C ALA A 51 1.43 4.48 9.01
N TRP A 52 2.35 5.36 8.62
CA TRP A 52 3.66 4.97 8.12
C TRP A 52 4.48 4.25 9.20
N GLY A 53 4.51 4.79 10.42
CA GLY A 53 5.21 4.16 11.56
C GLY A 53 4.66 2.79 11.92
N THR A 54 3.34 2.59 11.79
CA THR A 54 2.69 1.28 12.02
C THR A 54 3.11 0.27 10.95
N ALA A 55 3.08 0.65 9.68
CA ALA A 55 3.54 -0.21 8.58
C ALA A 55 5.04 -0.55 8.74
N ALA A 56 5.86 0.42 9.10
CA ALA A 56 7.29 0.24 9.36
C ALA A 56 7.56 -0.72 10.52
N ALA A 57 6.87 -0.55 11.66
CA ALA A 57 7.02 -1.43 12.81
C ALA A 57 6.62 -2.87 12.48
N LEU A 58 5.47 -3.08 11.85
CA LEU A 58 5.00 -4.43 11.50
C LEU A 58 5.91 -5.12 10.49
N HIS A 59 6.50 -4.37 9.55
CA HIS A 59 7.51 -4.90 8.63
C HIS A 59 8.81 -5.26 9.36
N TYR A 60 9.31 -4.37 10.22
CA TYR A 60 10.55 -4.59 10.99
C TYR A 60 10.50 -5.84 11.88
N PHE A 61 9.34 -6.14 12.47
CA PHE A 61 9.13 -7.33 13.28
C PHE A 61 8.73 -8.57 12.45
N SER A 62 8.86 -8.55 11.11
CA SER A 62 8.45 -9.63 10.20
C SER A 62 6.99 -10.08 10.32
N VAL A 63 6.11 -9.28 10.94
CA VAL A 63 4.69 -9.61 11.08
C VAL A 63 4.00 -9.63 9.71
N LEU A 64 4.48 -8.82 8.76
CA LEU A 64 3.95 -8.75 7.41
C LEU A 64 4.54 -9.79 6.45
N GLU A 65 5.62 -10.46 6.85
CA GLU A 65 6.37 -11.39 5.97
C GLU A 65 5.48 -12.51 5.38
N PRO A 66 4.60 -13.20 6.14
CA PRO A 66 3.73 -14.22 5.56
C PRO A 66 2.80 -13.68 4.45
N PHE A 67 2.36 -12.43 4.58
CA PHE A 67 1.49 -11.79 3.59
C PHE A 67 2.29 -11.31 2.36
N GLU A 68 3.53 -10.88 2.56
CA GLU A 68 4.45 -10.55 1.46
C GLU A 68 4.80 -11.81 0.65
N LEU A 69 5.08 -12.94 1.31
CA LEU A 69 5.31 -14.24 0.66
C LEU A 69 4.06 -14.74 -0.08
N LEU A 70 2.86 -14.60 0.50
CA LEU A 70 1.61 -14.93 -0.18
C LEU A 70 1.37 -14.05 -1.41
N THR A 71 1.72 -12.75 -1.33
CA THR A 71 1.63 -11.84 -2.47
C THR A 71 2.57 -12.27 -3.59
N PHE A 72 3.81 -12.63 -3.26
CA PHE A 72 4.76 -13.16 -4.24
C PHE A 72 4.21 -14.42 -4.94
N ASP A 73 3.74 -15.40 -4.16
CA ASP A 73 3.19 -16.66 -4.69
C ASP A 73 2.04 -16.37 -5.66
N THR A 74 1.11 -15.49 -5.26
CA THR A 74 -0.06 -15.11 -6.08
C THR A 74 0.36 -14.45 -7.40
N LEU A 75 1.33 -13.53 -7.36
CA LEU A 75 1.82 -12.82 -8.54
C LEU A 75 2.54 -13.76 -9.52
N VAL A 76 3.38 -14.65 -9.01
CA VAL A 76 4.09 -15.66 -9.81
C VAL A 76 3.09 -16.62 -10.44
N GLU A 77 2.15 -17.18 -9.66
CA GLU A 77 1.14 -18.09 -10.19
C GLU A 77 0.28 -17.43 -11.27
N TRP A 78 -0.18 -16.20 -11.06
CA TRP A 78 -0.98 -15.48 -12.05
C TRP A 78 -0.23 -15.21 -13.34
N ARG A 79 1.03 -14.76 -13.26
CA ARG A 79 1.87 -14.58 -14.45
C ARG A 79 2.02 -15.90 -15.21
N ASN A 80 2.33 -16.97 -14.50
CA ASN A 80 2.71 -18.24 -15.11
C ASN A 80 1.51 -18.97 -15.73
N ARG A 81 0.28 -18.79 -15.21
CA ARG A 81 -0.95 -19.32 -15.82
C ARG A 81 -1.26 -18.75 -17.20
N THR A 82 -0.72 -17.58 -17.53
CA THR A 82 -0.96 -16.89 -18.80
C THR A 82 0.18 -17.07 -19.81
N GLU A 83 1.33 -17.56 -19.37
CA GLU A 83 2.52 -17.75 -20.21
C GLU A 83 2.49 -19.14 -20.87
N PRO A 84 2.74 -19.26 -22.18
CA PRO A 84 2.92 -20.56 -22.81
C PRO A 84 4.25 -21.21 -22.37
N PRO A 85 4.35 -22.55 -22.37
CA PRO A 85 5.60 -23.23 -22.07
C PRO A 85 6.72 -22.80 -23.02
N ARG A 86 7.87 -22.43 -22.45
CA ARG A 86 9.06 -22.02 -23.21
C ARG A 86 9.96 -23.23 -23.49
N ALA A 87 10.64 -23.21 -24.64
CA ALA A 87 11.69 -24.18 -24.91
C ALA A 87 12.84 -24.02 -23.88
N SER A 88 13.48 -25.13 -23.53
CA SER A 88 14.59 -25.16 -22.57
C SER A 88 15.74 -25.98 -23.11
N ASP A 89 16.96 -25.48 -22.92
CA ASP A 89 18.22 -26.18 -23.17
C ASP A 89 18.62 -27.07 -21.98
N VAL A 90 17.65 -27.41 -21.12
CA VAL A 90 17.81 -28.30 -19.97
C VAL A 90 17.04 -29.59 -20.22
N ALA A 91 17.62 -30.72 -19.84
CA ALA A 91 16.98 -32.03 -19.80
C ALA A 91 17.13 -32.65 -18.42
N ILE A 92 16.16 -33.47 -18.01
CA ILE A 92 16.21 -34.19 -16.73
C ILE A 92 16.29 -35.68 -17.01
N VAL A 93 17.20 -36.35 -16.32
CA VAL A 93 17.24 -37.79 -16.17
C VAL A 93 16.69 -38.13 -14.78
N THR A 94 15.49 -38.69 -14.74
CA THR A 94 14.77 -38.94 -13.50
C THR A 94 15.13 -40.29 -12.92
N VAL A 95 15.39 -40.35 -11.62
CA VAL A 95 15.51 -41.60 -10.87
C VAL A 95 14.28 -41.76 -9.98
N GLY A 96 13.25 -42.41 -10.51
CA GLY A 96 11.95 -42.61 -9.85
C GLY A 96 11.73 -44.03 -9.35
N ASP A 97 10.58 -44.28 -8.72
CA ASP A 97 10.22 -45.58 -8.15
C ASP A 97 10.29 -46.71 -9.20
N GLU A 98 9.82 -46.47 -10.43
CA GLU A 98 9.92 -47.44 -11.53
C GLU A 98 11.36 -47.77 -11.92
N ASP A 99 12.26 -46.78 -11.87
CA ASP A 99 13.67 -47.00 -12.15
C ASP A 99 14.30 -47.87 -11.04
N MET A 100 13.95 -47.62 -9.78
CA MET A 100 14.42 -48.44 -8.66
C MET A 100 13.96 -49.89 -8.79
N ARG A 101 12.71 -50.11 -9.21
CA ARG A 101 12.17 -51.45 -9.47
C ARG A 101 12.88 -52.14 -10.64
N ALA A 102 13.03 -51.43 -11.76
CA ALA A 102 13.68 -51.97 -12.95
C ALA A 102 15.16 -52.31 -12.72
N LEU A 103 15.84 -51.56 -11.85
CA LEU A 103 17.25 -51.74 -11.52
C LEU A 103 17.50 -52.66 -10.32
N GLY A 104 16.45 -53.22 -9.71
CA GLY A 104 16.57 -54.18 -8.60
C GLY A 104 16.88 -53.56 -7.23
N HIS A 105 16.61 -52.27 -7.05
CA HIS A 105 16.91 -51.49 -5.85
C HIS A 105 15.64 -51.01 -5.12
N GLU A 106 14.57 -51.82 -5.13
CA GLU A 106 13.30 -51.51 -4.46
C GLU A 106 13.46 -51.33 -2.94
N THR A 107 14.36 -52.10 -2.32
CA THR A 107 14.56 -52.11 -0.85
C THR A 107 15.53 -51.05 -0.37
N ASP A 108 16.61 -50.83 -1.12
CA ASP A 108 17.68 -49.92 -0.72
C ASP A 108 17.38 -48.49 -1.22
N GLY A 109 16.49 -48.37 -2.21
CA GLY A 109 16.05 -47.10 -2.80
C GLY A 109 17.17 -46.37 -3.53
N GLU A 110 18.25 -47.04 -3.87
CA GLU A 110 19.52 -46.38 -4.16
C GLU A 110 20.22 -46.96 -5.42
N VAL A 111 20.47 -46.12 -6.43
CA VAL A 111 21.27 -46.47 -7.62
C VAL A 111 22.73 -46.77 -7.22
N THR A 112 23.34 -47.80 -7.80
CA THR A 112 24.74 -48.16 -7.53
C THR A 112 25.73 -47.27 -8.29
N ASP A 113 26.97 -47.18 -7.80
CA ASP A 113 28.02 -46.40 -8.47
C ASP A 113 28.30 -46.89 -9.90
N ASP A 114 28.19 -48.19 -10.14
CA ASP A 114 28.39 -48.78 -11.47
C ASP A 114 27.25 -48.44 -12.43
N GLN A 115 26.00 -48.45 -11.96
CA GLN A 115 24.85 -47.99 -12.74
C GLN A 115 24.95 -46.49 -13.04
N LEU A 116 25.34 -45.67 -12.06
CA LEU A 116 25.56 -44.24 -12.25
C LEU A 116 26.70 -43.96 -13.22
N ALA A 117 27.81 -44.70 -13.11
CA ALA A 117 28.91 -44.65 -14.07
C ALA A 117 28.45 -44.98 -15.49
N CYS A 118 27.68 -46.05 -15.68
CA CYS A 118 27.09 -46.40 -16.97
C CYS A 118 26.20 -45.28 -17.51
N GLY A 119 25.26 -44.78 -16.71
CA GLY A 119 24.37 -43.70 -17.13
C GLY A 119 25.13 -42.44 -17.53
N LEU A 120 26.16 -42.06 -16.79
CA LEU A 120 27.02 -40.91 -17.11
C LEU A 120 27.77 -41.08 -18.44
N LEU A 121 28.29 -42.27 -18.72
CA LEU A 121 28.96 -42.56 -19.99
C LEU A 121 27.97 -42.51 -21.16
N THR A 122 26.79 -43.12 -21.03
CA THR A 122 25.74 -43.08 -22.06
C THR A 122 25.26 -41.65 -22.34
N ILE A 123 25.14 -40.81 -21.30
CA ILE A 123 24.84 -39.38 -21.46
C ILE A 123 25.98 -38.67 -22.17
N ALA A 124 27.24 -38.91 -21.76
CA ALA A 124 28.42 -38.27 -22.36
C ALA A 124 28.57 -38.58 -23.86
N GLU A 125 28.19 -39.78 -24.31
CA GLU A 125 28.16 -40.17 -25.73
C GLU A 125 27.19 -39.33 -26.59
N GLN A 126 26.23 -38.64 -25.96
CA GLN A 126 25.30 -37.74 -26.65
C GLN A 126 25.82 -36.31 -26.77
N SER A 127 27.04 -36.03 -26.31
CA SER A 127 27.66 -34.69 -26.35
C SER A 127 26.81 -33.57 -25.70
N PRO A 128 26.43 -33.70 -24.42
CA PRO A 128 25.78 -32.60 -23.70
C PRO A 128 26.79 -31.49 -23.39
N ASN A 129 26.30 -30.26 -23.20
CA ASN A 129 27.14 -29.12 -22.79
C ASN A 129 27.55 -29.20 -21.32
N ALA A 130 26.67 -29.72 -20.47
CA ALA A 130 26.94 -29.91 -19.05
C ALA A 130 26.13 -31.09 -18.49
N ILE A 131 26.70 -31.78 -17.51
CA ILE A 131 26.05 -32.88 -16.79
C ILE A 131 26.07 -32.54 -15.29
N GLY A 132 24.90 -32.35 -14.70
CA GLY A 132 24.74 -32.14 -13.26
C GLY A 132 24.29 -33.41 -12.58
N VAL A 133 25.01 -33.82 -11.54
CA VAL A 133 24.75 -35.05 -10.79
C VAL A 133 24.31 -34.72 -9.38
N ASP A 134 23.02 -34.92 -9.09
CA ASP A 134 22.39 -34.71 -7.78
C ASP A 134 21.91 -36.05 -7.14
N VAL A 135 22.56 -37.15 -7.54
CA VAL A 135 22.24 -38.52 -7.08
C VAL A 135 23.30 -39.06 -6.10
N LEU A 136 24.43 -38.37 -5.97
CA LEU A 136 25.62 -38.85 -5.28
C LEU A 136 25.47 -38.82 -3.76
N ARG A 137 26.06 -39.84 -3.11
CA ARG A 137 25.96 -40.05 -1.66
C ARG A 137 27.27 -39.68 -0.98
N GLY A 138 27.60 -40.37 0.11
CA GLY A 138 28.74 -40.08 0.96
C GLY A 138 30.09 -39.98 0.22
N PRO A 139 31.17 -39.70 0.96
CA PRO A 139 32.48 -39.38 0.39
C PRO A 139 33.15 -40.51 -0.41
N GLU A 140 32.73 -41.76 -0.18
CA GLU A 140 33.30 -42.95 -0.81
C GLU A 140 32.52 -43.33 -2.06
N VAL A 141 33.21 -43.36 -3.21
CA VAL A 141 32.67 -43.81 -4.51
C VAL A 141 33.56 -44.89 -5.12
N SER A 142 33.00 -45.72 -5.99
CA SER A 142 33.74 -46.73 -6.74
C SER A 142 34.86 -46.10 -7.58
N GLU A 143 35.93 -46.86 -7.83
CA GLU A 143 37.07 -46.38 -8.62
C GLU A 143 36.64 -45.91 -10.02
N LEU A 144 35.70 -46.64 -10.65
CA LEU A 144 35.18 -46.30 -11.98
C LEU A 144 34.43 -44.97 -11.96
N LEU A 145 33.50 -44.80 -11.02
CA LEU A 145 32.72 -43.57 -10.90
C LEU A 145 33.61 -42.38 -10.54
N GLY A 146 34.56 -42.58 -9.61
CA GLY A 146 35.56 -41.59 -9.23
C GLY A 146 36.38 -41.10 -10.44
N ARG A 147 36.82 -42.01 -11.31
CA ARG A 147 37.53 -41.66 -12.56
C ARG A 147 36.67 -40.87 -13.54
N ILE A 148 35.37 -41.19 -13.65
CA ILE A 148 34.44 -40.51 -14.56
C ILE A 148 34.16 -39.08 -14.08
N ILE A 149 33.78 -38.90 -12.81
CA ILE A 149 33.43 -37.59 -12.27
C ILE A 149 34.65 -36.66 -12.14
N THR A 150 35.87 -37.22 -12.07
CA THR A 150 37.12 -36.46 -12.05
C THR A 150 37.76 -36.28 -13.43
N ALA A 151 37.18 -36.85 -14.50
CA ALA A 151 37.68 -36.67 -15.85
C ALA A 151 37.43 -35.23 -16.36
N GLU A 152 38.49 -34.49 -16.69
CA GLU A 152 38.35 -33.11 -17.19
C GLU A 152 37.67 -33.03 -18.56
N ALA A 153 37.79 -34.09 -19.35
CA ALA A 153 37.14 -34.21 -20.67
C ALA A 153 35.62 -34.31 -20.58
N LEU A 154 35.06 -34.68 -19.42
CA LEU A 154 33.63 -34.82 -19.22
C LEU A 154 33.06 -33.58 -18.52
N PRO A 155 31.92 -33.03 -18.99
CA PRO A 155 31.40 -31.78 -18.47
C PRO A 155 30.57 -31.95 -17.18
N ILE A 156 31.10 -32.68 -16.21
CA ILE A 156 30.39 -33.11 -15.01
C ILE A 156 30.56 -32.10 -13.87
N THR A 157 29.44 -31.76 -13.23
CA THR A 157 29.37 -31.05 -11.95
C THR A 157 28.56 -31.90 -10.96
N VAL A 158 29.04 -32.01 -9.74
CA VAL A 158 28.42 -32.76 -8.65
C VAL A 158 27.78 -31.80 -7.66
N GLY A 159 26.52 -32.05 -7.31
CA GLY A 159 25.82 -31.34 -6.25
C GLY A 159 26.25 -31.85 -4.87
N ARG A 160 26.44 -30.92 -3.92
CA ARG A 160 26.65 -31.23 -2.50
C ARG A 160 25.77 -30.38 -1.59
N GLN A 161 25.57 -30.87 -0.39
CA GLN A 161 25.02 -30.11 0.71
C GLN A 161 26.12 -29.21 1.32
N CYS A 162 25.80 -27.93 1.56
CA CYS A 162 26.79 -26.94 2.04
C CYS A 162 26.42 -26.34 3.38
N THR A 163 25.12 -26.28 3.69
CA THR A 163 24.65 -25.81 4.99
C THR A 163 24.63 -26.97 5.98
N PRO A 164 25.21 -26.82 7.18
CA PRO A 164 24.89 -27.75 8.25
C PRO A 164 23.41 -27.57 8.56
N LEU A 165 22.61 -28.65 8.39
CA LEU A 165 21.20 -28.68 8.79
C LEU A 165 21.05 -27.96 10.12
N ALA A 166 20.19 -26.93 10.17
CA ALA A 166 19.91 -26.13 11.37
C ALA A 166 19.30 -26.95 12.55
N SER A 167 19.23 -28.28 12.42
CA SER A 167 18.91 -29.22 13.48
C SER A 167 20.12 -30.14 13.69
N GLY A 168 20.92 -29.83 14.71
CA GLY A 168 22.10 -30.62 15.04
C GLY A 168 21.74 -32.08 15.30
N SER A 169 22.28 -33.00 14.48
CA SER A 169 22.69 -34.38 14.85
C SER A 169 22.91 -35.33 13.65
N ILE A 170 22.67 -34.94 12.39
CA ILE A 170 22.93 -35.81 11.24
C ILE A 170 24.06 -35.21 10.37
N PRO A 171 25.18 -35.93 10.15
CA PRO A 171 26.19 -35.47 9.21
C PRO A 171 25.57 -35.29 7.81
N PRO A 172 25.96 -34.26 7.05
CA PRO A 172 25.40 -34.01 5.73
C PRO A 172 25.54 -35.26 4.85
N ARG A 173 24.41 -35.75 4.30
CA ARG A 173 24.33 -37.01 3.54
C ARG A 173 25.07 -36.90 2.20
N LYS A 174 25.11 -35.71 1.59
CA LYS A 174 25.76 -35.43 0.30
C LYS A 174 27.00 -34.52 0.50
N ARG A 175 28.12 -35.06 1.00
CA ARG A 175 29.38 -34.28 1.14
C ARG A 175 30.15 -34.10 -0.17
N GLY A 176 29.76 -34.84 -1.21
CA GLY A 176 30.53 -34.96 -2.44
C GLY A 176 31.68 -35.96 -2.28
N PRO A 177 32.11 -36.61 -3.38
CA PRO A 177 33.27 -37.51 -3.39
C PRO A 177 34.58 -36.80 -3.00
N VAL A 178 35.44 -37.51 -2.27
CA VAL A 178 36.76 -36.98 -1.86
C VAL A 178 37.65 -36.77 -3.09
N GLY A 179 38.32 -35.62 -3.17
CA GLY A 179 39.30 -35.32 -4.22
C GLY A 179 38.74 -34.68 -5.48
N LEU A 180 37.44 -34.36 -5.53
CA LEU A 180 36.89 -33.47 -6.55
C LEU A 180 37.41 -32.03 -6.36
N SER A 181 37.76 -31.41 -7.47
CA SER A 181 38.13 -29.99 -7.52
C SER A 181 36.91 -29.11 -7.25
N ASP A 182 37.11 -27.95 -6.61
CA ASP A 182 36.03 -27.02 -6.25
C ASP A 182 35.24 -26.51 -7.48
N ASN A 183 35.88 -26.48 -8.66
CA ASN A 183 35.22 -26.12 -9.93
C ASN A 183 34.30 -27.20 -10.52
N ARG A 184 34.15 -28.35 -9.84
CA ARG A 184 33.21 -29.42 -10.19
C ARG A 184 32.27 -29.79 -9.05
N LEU A 185 32.36 -29.09 -7.93
CA LEU A 185 31.57 -29.35 -6.74
C LEU A 185 30.74 -28.13 -6.37
N GLY A 186 29.45 -28.17 -6.71
CA GLY A 186 28.54 -27.05 -6.55
C GLY A 186 27.58 -27.22 -5.39
N CYS A 187 27.15 -26.10 -4.82
CA CYS A 187 26.17 -26.12 -3.74
C CYS A 187 24.75 -26.39 -4.23
N ALA A 188 24.14 -27.49 -3.80
CA ALA A 188 22.80 -27.92 -4.21
C ALA A 188 21.70 -27.58 -3.18
N ASP A 189 22.00 -26.77 -2.16
CA ASP A 189 21.00 -26.39 -1.15
C ASP A 189 20.10 -25.24 -1.64
N PHE A 190 18.81 -25.33 -1.29
CA PHE A 190 17.85 -24.25 -1.48
C PHE A 190 17.61 -23.46 -0.19
N PRO A 191 17.60 -22.12 -0.25
CA PRO A 191 17.14 -21.31 0.88
C PRO A 191 15.64 -21.53 1.12
N LEU A 192 15.29 -21.86 2.37
CA LEU A 192 13.90 -22.05 2.81
C LEU A 192 13.38 -20.78 3.45
N ASP A 193 12.15 -20.39 3.08
CA ASP A 193 11.41 -19.34 3.79
C ASP A 193 10.78 -19.89 5.08
N GLN A 194 10.21 -19.01 5.92
CA GLN A 194 9.65 -19.38 7.23
C GLN A 194 8.54 -20.45 7.17
N ASP A 195 7.82 -20.53 6.05
CA ASP A 195 6.77 -21.52 5.80
C ASP A 195 7.29 -22.84 5.19
N GLY A 196 8.62 -22.94 5.03
CA GLY A 196 9.32 -24.09 4.46
C GLY A 196 9.19 -24.22 2.95
N ARG A 197 8.71 -23.18 2.25
CA ARG A 197 8.67 -23.15 0.79
C ARG A 197 9.97 -22.59 0.19
N VAL A 198 10.35 -23.11 -0.97
CA VAL A 198 11.45 -22.62 -1.79
C VAL A 198 10.91 -21.57 -2.75
N ARG A 199 11.34 -20.31 -2.60
CA ARG A 199 11.04 -19.21 -3.55
C ARG A 199 12.28 -18.59 -4.15
N ARG A 200 13.44 -18.92 -3.60
CA ARG A 200 14.72 -18.30 -3.87
C ARG A 200 15.73 -19.38 -4.25
N ALA A 201 16.64 -19.03 -5.15
CA ALA A 201 17.81 -19.83 -5.47
C ALA A 201 19.05 -19.17 -4.89
N LEU A 202 19.96 -19.97 -4.33
CA LEU A 202 21.29 -19.53 -3.95
C LEU A 202 22.20 -19.62 -5.17
N LEU A 203 22.93 -18.54 -5.48
CA LEU A 203 23.92 -18.50 -6.56
C LEU A 203 25.35 -18.52 -6.02
N VAL A 204 25.60 -17.83 -4.92
CA VAL A 204 26.91 -17.80 -4.24
C VAL A 204 26.68 -17.95 -2.75
N SER A 205 27.41 -18.88 -2.12
CA SER A 205 27.29 -19.16 -0.69
C SER A 205 27.65 -17.95 0.19
N PRO A 206 26.95 -17.71 1.32
CA PRO A 206 27.36 -16.71 2.31
C PRO A 206 28.59 -17.08 3.11
N ASP A 207 28.97 -18.36 3.12
CA ASP A 207 29.96 -18.89 4.06
C ASP A 207 31.39 -18.51 3.64
N GLU A 208 32.04 -17.70 4.47
CA GLU A 208 33.44 -17.33 4.33
C GLU A 208 34.39 -18.52 4.51
N GLN A 209 34.00 -19.66 5.08
CA GLN A 209 34.85 -20.87 5.09
C GLN A 209 34.74 -21.67 3.79
N LEU A 210 33.62 -21.51 3.06
CA LEU A 210 33.37 -22.09 1.74
C LEU A 210 33.67 -21.08 0.62
N HIS A 211 34.74 -20.27 0.78
CA HIS A 211 35.19 -19.19 -0.12
C HIS A 211 34.67 -19.34 -1.57
N ASN A 212 33.84 -18.39 -2.02
CA ASN A 212 33.36 -18.27 -3.40
C ASN A 212 32.77 -19.55 -4.03
N GLN A 213 32.18 -20.43 -3.22
CA GLN A 213 31.52 -21.59 -3.79
C GLN A 213 30.23 -21.17 -4.49
N THR A 214 30.32 -21.30 -5.80
CA THR A 214 29.23 -21.15 -6.75
C THR A 214 28.21 -22.26 -6.51
N SER A 215 26.92 -21.94 -6.63
CA SER A 215 25.89 -22.98 -6.55
C SER A 215 25.97 -23.96 -7.72
N PHE A 216 25.46 -25.15 -7.48
CA PHE A 216 25.33 -26.21 -8.47
C PHE A 216 24.65 -25.70 -9.75
N ASP A 217 23.57 -24.95 -9.61
CA ASP A 217 22.81 -24.40 -10.73
C ASP A 217 23.63 -23.37 -11.54
N LEU A 218 24.34 -22.46 -10.86
CA LEU A 218 25.12 -21.44 -11.53
C LEU A 218 26.35 -22.04 -12.22
N MET A 219 26.97 -23.07 -11.65
CA MET A 219 28.08 -23.78 -12.30
C MET A 219 27.65 -24.44 -13.62
N LEU A 220 26.48 -25.08 -13.62
CA LEU A 220 25.93 -25.70 -14.81
C LEU A 220 25.57 -24.67 -15.88
N ALA A 221 24.94 -23.56 -15.47
CA ALA A 221 24.60 -22.47 -16.38
C ALA A 221 25.87 -21.85 -17.02
N LYS A 222 26.92 -21.60 -16.21
CA LYS A 222 28.22 -21.08 -16.69
C LYS A 222 28.88 -21.99 -17.70
N ARG A 223 28.70 -23.31 -17.58
CA ARG A 223 29.32 -24.28 -18.49
C ARG A 223 28.62 -24.34 -19.85
N HIS A 224 27.33 -24.06 -19.89
CA HIS A 224 26.56 -24.01 -21.13
C HIS A 224 26.67 -22.64 -21.82
N LEU A 225 26.83 -21.56 -21.05
CA LEU A 225 26.95 -20.21 -21.58
C LEU A 225 28.42 -19.87 -21.96
N PRO A 226 28.64 -18.96 -22.92
CA PRO A 226 29.99 -18.47 -23.24
C PRO A 226 30.62 -17.75 -22.04
N GLU A 227 31.89 -18.01 -21.75
CA GLU A 227 32.61 -17.39 -20.61
C GLU A 227 32.60 -15.85 -20.65
N THR A 228 32.54 -15.24 -21.84
CA THR A 228 32.51 -13.78 -22.02
C THR A 228 31.27 -13.11 -21.46
N GLN A 229 30.23 -13.87 -21.12
CA GLN A 229 28.98 -13.37 -20.58
C GLN A 229 28.94 -13.36 -19.05
N TYR A 230 29.94 -13.93 -18.38
CA TYR A 230 29.94 -14.07 -16.92
C TYR A 230 30.97 -13.14 -16.26
N VAL A 231 30.50 -12.37 -15.27
CA VAL A 231 31.38 -11.64 -14.34
C VAL A 231 30.87 -11.90 -12.93
N GLU A 232 31.75 -12.47 -12.10
CA GLU A 232 31.47 -12.71 -10.69
C GLU A 232 31.40 -11.38 -9.93
N PRO A 233 30.42 -11.20 -9.02
CA PRO A 233 30.30 -9.97 -8.25
C PRO A 233 31.47 -9.84 -7.27
N VAL A 234 32.08 -8.64 -7.19
CA VAL A 234 33.21 -8.39 -6.26
C VAL A 234 32.71 -8.20 -4.83
N SER A 235 31.47 -7.75 -4.67
CA SER A 235 30.82 -7.57 -3.38
C SER A 235 29.33 -7.95 -3.45
N ARG A 236 28.68 -8.12 -2.30
CA ARG A 236 27.25 -8.47 -2.24
C ARG A 236 26.32 -7.40 -2.81
N ASP A 237 26.79 -6.15 -2.87
CA ASP A 237 26.03 -5.01 -3.40
C ASP A 237 26.16 -4.87 -4.92
N GLU A 238 27.15 -5.55 -5.51
CA GLU A 238 27.33 -5.57 -6.95
C GLU A 238 26.46 -6.65 -7.60
N PRO A 239 25.87 -6.37 -8.78
CA PRO A 239 25.14 -7.37 -9.51
C PRO A 239 26.09 -8.44 -10.06
N LEU A 240 25.65 -9.68 -10.05
CA LEU A 240 26.26 -10.75 -10.83
C LEU A 240 25.93 -10.53 -12.30
N ILE A 241 26.92 -10.57 -13.18
CA ILE A 241 26.69 -10.46 -14.62
C ILE A 241 26.64 -11.86 -15.20
N LEU A 242 25.51 -12.22 -15.79
CA LEU A 242 25.34 -13.43 -16.60
C LEU A 242 24.53 -13.02 -17.82
N GLY A 243 25.22 -12.50 -18.84
CA GLY A 243 24.65 -11.80 -19.99
C GLY A 243 24.01 -10.45 -19.62
N SER A 244 23.05 -10.49 -18.70
CA SER A 244 22.40 -9.35 -18.06
C SER A 244 22.85 -9.19 -16.60
N ALA A 245 22.65 -8.00 -16.04
CA ALA A 245 22.91 -7.73 -14.62
C ALA A 245 21.80 -8.35 -13.76
N ILE A 246 22.18 -9.26 -12.88
CA ILE A 246 21.33 -9.94 -11.91
C ILE A 246 21.69 -9.37 -10.54
N PRO A 247 20.83 -8.56 -9.90
CA PRO A 247 21.13 -8.04 -8.58
C PRO A 247 20.83 -9.07 -7.50
N ASN A 248 21.58 -8.98 -6.41
CA ASN A 248 21.32 -9.77 -5.22
C ASN A 248 20.02 -9.35 -4.55
N LEU A 249 19.34 -10.29 -3.88
CA LEU A 249 18.25 -9.96 -2.98
C LEU A 249 18.78 -9.25 -1.72
N PRO A 250 18.17 -8.12 -1.31
CA PRO A 250 18.58 -7.40 -0.13
C PRO A 250 18.38 -8.25 1.13
N ASP A 251 19.28 -8.09 2.10
CA ASP A 251 19.25 -8.75 3.41
C ASP A 251 19.26 -10.30 3.35
N ALA A 252 19.71 -10.88 2.23
CA ALA A 252 19.80 -12.32 2.04
C ALA A 252 21.13 -12.92 2.52
N GLY A 253 21.08 -14.18 2.98
CA GLY A 253 22.26 -14.98 3.27
C GLY A 253 22.93 -15.46 1.98
N GLY A 254 23.92 -14.72 1.49
CA GLY A 254 24.68 -15.06 0.28
C GLY A 254 24.12 -14.30 -0.93
N PHE A 255 24.50 -14.72 -2.13
CA PHE A 255 23.94 -14.18 -3.36
C PHE A 255 22.72 -14.99 -3.75
N GLN A 256 21.54 -14.40 -3.72
CA GLN A 256 20.26 -15.08 -3.99
C GLN A 256 19.43 -14.35 -5.04
N ILE A 257 18.59 -15.10 -5.73
CA ILE A 257 17.58 -14.58 -6.68
C ILE A 257 16.23 -15.23 -6.42
N PHE A 258 15.13 -14.58 -6.83
CA PHE A 258 13.82 -15.23 -6.87
C PHE A 258 13.72 -16.20 -8.04
N ILE A 259 13.10 -17.35 -7.79
CA ILE A 259 12.77 -18.33 -8.82
C ILE A 259 11.50 -17.88 -9.54
N ASP A 260 11.54 -17.81 -10.87
CA ASP A 260 10.44 -17.28 -11.67
C ASP A 260 9.32 -18.31 -11.96
N TYR A 261 9.63 -19.60 -11.78
CA TYR A 261 8.75 -20.74 -12.00
C TYR A 261 8.04 -20.72 -13.36
N LEU A 262 8.60 -20.05 -14.36
CA LEU A 262 7.98 -19.97 -15.68
C LEU A 262 7.79 -21.37 -16.26
N PRO A 263 6.67 -21.63 -16.94
CA PRO A 263 6.43 -22.92 -17.56
C PRO A 263 7.49 -23.17 -18.63
N VAL A 264 8.24 -24.26 -18.49
CA VAL A 264 9.32 -24.65 -19.39
C VAL A 264 9.13 -26.10 -19.83
N ALA A 265 9.28 -26.35 -21.13
CA ALA A 265 9.25 -27.68 -21.70
C ALA A 265 10.60 -28.36 -21.47
N ILE A 266 10.71 -29.09 -20.36
CA ILE A 266 11.92 -29.85 -20.00
C ILE A 266 11.70 -31.33 -20.37
N PRO A 267 12.45 -31.89 -21.33
CA PRO A 267 12.40 -33.33 -21.62
C PRO A 267 12.90 -34.13 -20.41
N THR A 268 12.14 -35.17 -20.07
CA THR A 268 12.46 -36.11 -18.98
C THR A 268 12.77 -37.49 -19.55
N ILE A 269 13.88 -38.08 -19.14
CA ILE A 269 14.31 -39.44 -19.53
C ILE A 269 14.42 -40.29 -18.26
N PRO A 270 13.72 -41.43 -18.16
CA PRO A 270 13.91 -42.34 -17.04
C PRO A 270 15.33 -42.89 -16.98
N PHE A 271 15.93 -42.94 -15.80
CA PHE A 271 17.31 -43.38 -15.64
C PHE A 271 17.54 -44.84 -16.08
N ARG A 272 16.52 -45.70 -15.97
CA ARG A 272 16.56 -47.08 -16.51
C ARG A 272 16.84 -47.14 -18.01
N CYS A 273 16.52 -46.07 -18.76
CA CYS A 273 16.80 -46.00 -20.20
C CYS A 273 18.28 -45.78 -20.53
N LEU A 274 19.11 -45.52 -19.52
CA LEU A 274 20.55 -45.28 -19.66
C LEU A 274 21.39 -46.37 -19.00
N ALA A 275 20.85 -47.04 -17.97
CA ALA A 275 21.64 -47.91 -17.10
C ALA A 275 21.04 -49.33 -16.93
N SER A 276 20.27 -49.83 -17.91
CA SER A 276 19.59 -51.15 -17.83
C SER A 276 20.50 -52.36 -18.14
N GLY A 277 21.82 -52.17 -18.26
CA GLY A 277 22.78 -53.22 -18.64
C GLY A 277 23.73 -53.69 -17.54
N ALA A 278 24.54 -54.72 -17.84
CA ALA A 278 25.63 -55.15 -16.98
C ALA A 278 26.75 -54.08 -16.92
N PRO A 279 27.51 -53.96 -15.80
CA PRO A 279 28.53 -52.92 -15.60
C PRO A 279 29.59 -52.80 -16.71
N THR A 280 29.82 -53.90 -17.46
CA THR A 280 30.84 -54.00 -18.50
C THR A 280 30.37 -53.61 -19.89
N SER A 281 29.06 -53.57 -20.16
CA SER A 281 28.52 -53.22 -21.48
C SER A 281 27.57 -52.04 -21.46
N CYS A 282 27.00 -51.69 -20.30
CA CYS A 282 25.91 -50.70 -20.14
C CYS A 282 24.69 -50.95 -21.07
N GLU A 283 24.69 -52.05 -21.83
CA GLU A 283 23.63 -52.47 -22.73
C GLU A 283 22.61 -53.33 -21.99
N GLY A 284 21.40 -52.78 -21.85
CA GLY A 284 20.24 -53.48 -21.31
C GLY A 284 19.35 -54.08 -22.39
N SER A 285 18.39 -54.92 -21.98
CA SER A 285 17.31 -55.32 -22.87
C SER A 285 16.51 -54.07 -23.29
N PRO A 286 16.15 -53.93 -24.58
CA PRO A 286 15.43 -52.75 -25.06
C PRO A 286 14.05 -52.64 -24.38
N ASP A 287 13.92 -51.68 -23.48
CA ASP A 287 12.63 -51.29 -22.90
C ASP A 287 11.87 -50.44 -23.93
N PRO A 288 10.68 -50.86 -24.38
CA PRO A 288 9.90 -50.14 -25.39
C PRO A 288 9.42 -48.76 -24.92
N SER A 289 9.45 -48.47 -23.61
CA SER A 289 9.17 -47.14 -23.06
C SER A 289 10.35 -46.16 -23.22
N CYS A 290 11.55 -46.66 -23.52
CA CYS A 290 12.74 -45.85 -23.66
C CYS A 290 12.88 -45.24 -25.06
N PRO A 291 13.41 -44.01 -25.16
CA PRO A 291 13.62 -43.36 -26.45
C PRO A 291 14.67 -44.12 -27.26
N GLY A 292 14.41 -44.30 -28.56
CA GLY A 292 15.43 -44.82 -29.48
C GLY A 292 16.65 -43.89 -29.58
N PRO A 293 17.79 -44.36 -30.13
CA PRO A 293 19.06 -43.62 -30.10
C PRO A 293 18.99 -42.18 -30.67
N ALA A 294 18.27 -41.98 -31.78
CA ALA A 294 18.10 -40.65 -32.38
C ALA A 294 17.22 -39.70 -31.54
N ALA A 295 16.24 -40.25 -30.81
CA ALA A 295 15.41 -39.46 -29.90
C ALA A 295 16.18 -39.12 -28.61
N LEU A 296 16.98 -40.06 -28.10
CA LEU A 296 17.86 -39.85 -26.96
C LEU A 296 18.90 -38.76 -27.26
N ARG A 297 19.57 -38.83 -28.42
CA ARG A 297 20.50 -37.77 -28.86
C ARG A 297 19.82 -36.41 -28.90
N ARG A 298 18.68 -36.28 -29.60
CA ARG A 298 17.94 -35.00 -29.68
C ARG A 298 17.52 -34.46 -28.30
N ALA A 299 17.29 -35.34 -27.33
CA ALA A 299 16.88 -34.95 -26.00
C ALA A 299 18.04 -34.41 -25.15
N LEU A 300 19.30 -34.83 -25.41
CA LEU A 300 20.47 -34.57 -24.56
C LEU A 300 21.58 -33.73 -25.23
N GLU A 301 21.70 -33.77 -26.54
CA GLU A 301 22.73 -33.08 -27.33
C GLU A 301 22.66 -31.56 -27.13
N ASP A 302 23.82 -30.93 -26.89
CA ASP A 302 23.98 -29.49 -26.62
C ASP A 302 23.18 -28.97 -25.40
N LYS A 303 22.69 -29.84 -24.51
CA LYS A 303 21.89 -29.45 -23.34
C LYS A 303 22.66 -29.52 -22.03
N VAL A 304 22.10 -28.86 -21.00
CA VAL A 304 22.41 -29.16 -19.61
C VAL A 304 21.56 -30.34 -19.16
N VAL A 305 22.20 -31.44 -18.78
CA VAL A 305 21.53 -32.68 -18.36
C VAL A 305 21.63 -32.82 -16.86
N LEU A 306 20.50 -32.82 -16.16
CA LEU A 306 20.41 -32.99 -14.72
C LEU A 306 19.97 -34.40 -14.36
N ILE A 307 20.70 -35.07 -13.48
CA ILE A 307 20.35 -36.40 -12.97
C ILE A 307 19.97 -36.26 -11.50
N GLY A 308 18.80 -36.75 -11.10
CA GLY A 308 18.34 -36.64 -9.73
C GLY A 308 17.14 -37.52 -9.39
N TYR A 309 16.88 -37.69 -8.09
CA TYR A 309 15.78 -38.49 -7.60
C TYR A 309 14.43 -37.78 -7.77
N THR A 310 13.41 -38.56 -8.13
CA THR A 310 12.00 -38.12 -8.19
C THR A 310 11.06 -39.05 -7.42
N GLY A 311 11.57 -40.15 -6.87
CA GLY A 311 10.82 -41.11 -6.05
C GLY A 311 10.52 -40.58 -4.64
N TRP A 312 9.31 -40.81 -4.15
CA TRP A 312 8.74 -40.16 -2.96
C TRP A 312 9.39 -40.57 -1.64
N ASP A 313 10.07 -41.72 -1.62
CA ASP A 313 10.75 -42.25 -0.44
C ASP A 313 12.09 -41.54 -0.15
N LYS A 314 12.45 -40.52 -0.95
CA LYS A 314 13.68 -39.73 -0.78
C LYS A 314 13.41 -38.36 -0.15
N GLU A 315 14.26 -38.01 0.82
CA GLU A 315 14.34 -36.70 1.50
C GLU A 315 14.86 -35.58 0.57
N ASP A 316 14.34 -35.48 -0.65
CA ASP A 316 14.75 -34.53 -1.69
C ASP A 316 13.52 -33.87 -2.35
N HIS A 317 12.46 -33.65 -1.56
CA HIS A 317 11.21 -33.02 -1.96
C HIS A 317 11.01 -31.72 -1.21
N PHE A 318 10.78 -30.65 -1.96
CA PHE A 318 10.66 -29.30 -1.41
C PHE A 318 9.26 -28.75 -1.65
N ARG A 319 8.73 -28.00 -0.70
CA ARG A 319 7.49 -27.25 -0.96
C ARG A 319 7.83 -26.11 -1.91
N ALA A 320 7.16 -26.04 -3.05
CA ALA A 320 7.44 -25.07 -4.10
C ALA A 320 6.15 -24.69 -4.83
N ILE A 321 6.23 -23.64 -5.64
CA ILE A 321 5.16 -23.31 -6.60
C ILE A 321 5.25 -24.34 -7.73
N ILE A 322 4.13 -24.96 -8.09
CA ILE A 322 4.07 -25.92 -9.20
C ILE A 322 3.73 -25.16 -10.50
N PRO A 323 4.65 -25.10 -11.48
CA PRO A 323 4.39 -24.46 -12.76
C PRO A 323 3.28 -25.17 -13.55
N PRO A 324 2.48 -24.43 -14.32
CA PRO A 324 1.53 -25.05 -15.25
C PRO A 324 2.25 -25.98 -16.22
N GLY A 325 1.67 -27.16 -16.47
CA GLY A 325 2.25 -28.17 -17.37
C GLY A 325 3.22 -29.16 -16.71
N LEU A 326 3.60 -28.94 -15.44
CA LEU A 326 4.29 -29.93 -14.59
C LEU A 326 3.31 -30.63 -13.63
N GLU A 327 2.04 -30.69 -13.99
CA GLU A 327 0.95 -31.21 -13.15
C GLU A 327 0.93 -32.74 -13.18
N ASP A 328 1.83 -33.38 -12.42
CA ASP A 328 1.64 -34.76 -11.99
C ASP A 328 0.67 -34.77 -10.78
N CYS A 329 -0.23 -35.75 -10.72
CA CYS A 329 -1.14 -35.95 -9.59
C CYS A 329 -0.39 -35.99 -8.25
N ARG A 330 0.84 -36.52 -8.23
CA ARG A 330 1.62 -36.60 -6.99
C ARG A 330 2.19 -35.23 -6.58
N LEU A 331 2.74 -34.46 -7.53
CA LEU A 331 3.31 -33.13 -7.27
C LEU A 331 2.25 -32.15 -6.74
N THR A 332 1.06 -32.19 -7.36
CA THR A 332 -0.08 -31.32 -7.01
C THR A 332 -0.75 -31.72 -5.71
N ALA A 333 -0.87 -33.02 -5.39
CA ALA A 333 -1.50 -33.50 -4.16
C ALA A 333 -0.73 -33.10 -2.89
N PHE A 334 0.59 -33.09 -2.95
CA PHE A 334 1.45 -32.81 -1.79
C PHE A 334 2.04 -31.39 -1.81
N ASN A 335 1.82 -30.62 -2.87
CA ASN A 335 2.41 -29.29 -3.09
C ASN A 335 3.94 -29.31 -2.90
N GLN A 336 4.56 -30.33 -3.47
CA GLN A 336 5.99 -30.62 -3.35
C GLN A 336 6.59 -30.93 -4.72
N MET A 337 7.83 -30.51 -4.93
CA MET A 337 8.61 -30.70 -6.13
C MET A 337 9.95 -31.38 -5.78
N PRO A 338 10.37 -32.44 -6.50
CA PRO A 338 11.69 -33.02 -6.33
C PRO A 338 12.80 -31.99 -6.62
N GLY A 339 13.90 -32.05 -5.88
CA GLY A 339 15.03 -31.12 -5.99
C GLY A 339 15.57 -30.97 -7.41
N VAL A 340 15.68 -32.06 -8.16
CA VAL A 340 16.13 -32.05 -9.56
C VAL A 340 15.26 -31.20 -10.48
N TYR A 341 13.94 -31.16 -10.25
CA TYR A 341 13.05 -30.29 -11.02
C TYR A 341 13.26 -28.82 -10.63
N LEU A 342 13.51 -28.52 -9.36
CA LEU A 342 13.85 -27.16 -8.93
C LEU A 342 15.16 -26.69 -9.57
N HIS A 343 16.22 -27.50 -9.50
CA HIS A 343 17.49 -27.21 -10.16
C HIS A 343 17.29 -26.96 -11.66
N ALA A 344 16.46 -27.77 -12.32
CA ALA A 344 16.16 -27.57 -13.74
C ALA A 344 15.48 -26.23 -14.04
N HIS A 345 14.57 -25.77 -13.17
CA HIS A 345 13.94 -24.45 -13.31
C HIS A 345 14.94 -23.32 -13.06
N VAL A 346 15.80 -23.44 -12.05
CA VAL A 346 16.83 -22.44 -11.75
C VAL A 346 17.84 -22.34 -12.90
N VAL A 347 18.37 -23.48 -13.37
CA VAL A 347 19.28 -23.51 -14.52
C VAL A 347 18.59 -22.93 -15.76
N ALA A 348 17.38 -23.35 -16.09
CA ALA A 348 16.64 -22.81 -17.23
C ALA A 348 16.43 -21.29 -17.12
N GLN A 349 16.15 -20.78 -15.92
CA GLN A 349 16.06 -19.34 -15.67
C GLN A 349 17.40 -18.64 -15.90
N LEU A 350 18.51 -19.18 -15.37
CA LEU A 350 19.85 -18.62 -15.56
C LEU A 350 20.27 -18.60 -17.03
N LEU A 351 19.99 -19.66 -17.80
CA LEU A 351 20.25 -19.71 -19.23
C LEU A 351 19.48 -18.61 -19.99
N ARG A 352 18.19 -18.43 -19.69
CA ARG A 352 17.39 -17.35 -20.29
C ARG A 352 17.92 -15.96 -19.92
N LEU A 353 18.41 -15.76 -18.71
CA LEU A 353 19.03 -14.49 -18.27
C LEU A 353 20.35 -14.25 -19.01
N GLY A 354 21.18 -15.29 -19.17
CA GLY A 354 22.43 -15.29 -19.94
C GLY A 354 22.24 -14.93 -21.40
N GLN A 355 21.23 -15.52 -22.03
CA GLN A 355 20.90 -15.29 -23.44
C GLN A 355 20.17 -13.96 -23.67
N GLY A 356 19.83 -13.19 -22.61
CA GLY A 356 19.04 -11.96 -22.71
C GLY A 356 17.55 -12.19 -23.05
N GLY A 357 17.07 -13.43 -22.98
CA GLY A 357 15.69 -13.82 -23.26
C GLY A 357 14.73 -13.62 -22.08
N SER A 358 15.21 -13.19 -20.92
CA SER A 358 14.40 -12.92 -19.73
C SER A 358 15.02 -11.84 -18.84
N ARG A 359 14.23 -11.33 -17.88
CA ARG A 359 14.68 -10.37 -16.86
C ARG A 359 14.55 -11.01 -15.47
N PRO A 360 15.46 -10.71 -14.53
CA PRO A 360 15.34 -11.21 -13.17
C PRO A 360 14.15 -10.55 -12.47
N ILE A 361 13.56 -11.24 -11.49
CA ILE A 361 12.58 -10.62 -10.60
C ILE A 361 13.34 -9.71 -9.63
N MET A 362 12.98 -8.43 -9.66
CA MET A 362 13.59 -7.37 -8.89
C MET A 362 12.80 -7.11 -7.61
N ALA A 363 13.47 -7.09 -6.46
CA ALA A 363 12.90 -6.51 -5.25
C ALA A 363 13.07 -4.99 -5.26
N THR A 364 12.12 -4.24 -4.69
CA THR A 364 12.34 -2.81 -4.46
C THR A 364 13.39 -2.61 -3.38
N ASP A 365 14.31 -1.69 -3.63
CA ASP A 365 15.31 -1.24 -2.67
C ASP A 365 14.65 -0.56 -1.45
N SER A 366 15.44 -0.31 -0.40
CA SER A 366 14.93 0.25 0.85
C SER A 366 14.28 1.63 0.66
N LEU A 367 14.85 2.48 -0.21
CA LEU A 367 14.29 3.81 -0.47
C LEU A 367 13.00 3.74 -1.29
N GLY A 368 13.00 2.96 -2.38
CA GLY A 368 11.83 2.74 -3.22
C GLY A 368 10.66 2.13 -2.44
N ARG A 369 10.95 1.20 -1.52
CA ARG A 369 9.95 0.58 -0.64
C ARG A 369 9.21 1.61 0.20
N TRP A 370 9.94 2.46 0.93
CA TRP A 370 9.32 3.40 1.86
C TRP A 370 8.69 4.61 1.17
N THR A 371 9.20 5.02 0.01
CA THR A 371 8.56 6.04 -0.82
C THR A 371 7.23 5.54 -1.39
N TRP A 372 7.17 4.28 -1.83
CA TRP A 372 5.91 3.63 -2.23
C TRP A 372 4.90 3.58 -1.09
N VAL A 373 5.30 3.12 0.10
CA VAL A 373 4.41 3.10 1.27
C VAL A 373 3.91 4.51 1.63
N ALA A 374 4.79 5.51 1.63
CA ALA A 374 4.41 6.89 1.93
C ALA A 374 3.37 7.44 0.94
N LEU A 375 3.48 7.12 -0.35
CA LEU A 375 2.50 7.49 -1.37
C LEU A 375 1.10 6.95 -1.00
N TRP A 376 0.99 5.66 -0.68
CA TRP A 376 -0.30 5.03 -0.36
C TRP A 376 -0.87 5.48 0.98
N VAL A 377 -0.02 5.78 1.96
CA VAL A 377 -0.42 6.44 3.22
C VAL A 377 -1.06 7.80 2.94
N LEU A 378 -0.47 8.62 2.06
CA LEU A 378 -1.04 9.92 1.69
C LEU A 378 -2.36 9.77 0.91
N LEU A 379 -2.43 8.81 -0.01
CA LEU A 379 -3.66 8.47 -0.72
C LEU A 379 -4.77 7.95 0.22
N GLY A 380 -4.42 7.39 1.38
CA GLY A 380 -5.38 7.07 2.43
C GLY A 380 -5.81 8.31 3.24
N ALA A 381 -4.82 9.07 3.75
CA ALA A 381 -5.06 10.16 4.70
C ALA A 381 -5.74 11.39 4.07
N VAL A 382 -5.30 11.81 2.87
CA VAL A 382 -5.77 13.05 2.24
C VAL A 382 -7.25 12.99 1.87
N PRO A 383 -7.74 11.98 1.12
CA PRO A 383 -9.15 11.92 0.77
C PRO A 383 -10.06 11.71 1.99
N ALA A 384 -9.60 10.91 2.97
CA ALA A 384 -10.33 10.71 4.23
C ALA A 384 -10.50 12.02 5.03
N SER A 385 -9.53 12.95 4.92
CA SER A 385 -9.54 14.22 5.64
C SER A 385 -10.20 15.38 4.88
N LEU A 386 -10.32 15.29 3.55
CA LEU A 386 -10.87 16.37 2.71
C LEU A 386 -12.33 16.15 2.29
N ILE A 387 -12.79 14.89 2.23
CA ILE A 387 -14.13 14.56 1.71
C ILE A 387 -15.16 14.52 2.84
N SER A 388 -16.06 15.50 2.85
CA SER A 388 -17.08 15.65 3.89
C SER A 388 -18.18 14.61 3.87
N LYS A 389 -18.49 14.05 2.69
CA LYS A 389 -19.51 13.02 2.53
C LYS A 389 -18.87 11.64 2.68
N GLN A 390 -19.16 10.98 3.80
CA GLN A 390 -18.55 9.69 4.15
C GLN A 390 -18.73 8.61 3.07
N SER A 391 -19.89 8.52 2.42
CA SER A 391 -20.13 7.54 1.35
C SER A 391 -19.23 7.77 0.13
N THR A 392 -18.98 9.02 -0.24
CA THR A 392 -18.10 9.38 -1.35
C THR A 392 -16.63 9.13 -0.98
N GLY A 393 -16.26 9.41 0.28
CA GLY A 393 -14.94 9.08 0.80
C GLY A 393 -14.64 7.58 0.72
N VAL A 394 -15.55 6.75 1.24
CA VAL A 394 -15.41 5.28 1.19
C VAL A 394 -15.36 4.76 -0.25
N GLY A 395 -16.22 5.26 -1.14
CA GLY A 395 -16.20 4.87 -2.56
C GLY A 395 -14.85 5.16 -3.23
N LEU A 396 -14.26 6.33 -2.95
CA LEU A 396 -12.93 6.68 -3.46
C LEU A 396 -11.82 5.79 -2.86
N GLN A 397 -11.90 5.46 -1.57
CA GLN A 397 -10.96 4.56 -0.92
C GLN A 397 -10.96 3.16 -1.58
N ILE A 398 -12.13 2.64 -1.96
CA ILE A 398 -12.22 1.37 -2.71
C ILE A 398 -11.51 1.46 -4.06
N VAL A 399 -11.69 2.57 -4.79
CA VAL A 399 -10.99 2.79 -6.07
C VAL A 399 -9.47 2.86 -5.88
N ILE A 400 -8.99 3.50 -4.81
CA ILE A 400 -7.57 3.57 -4.45
C ILE A 400 -7.02 2.18 -4.11
N LEU A 401 -7.78 1.33 -3.40
CA LEU A 401 -7.37 -0.05 -3.15
C LEU A 401 -7.24 -0.85 -4.45
N LEU A 402 -8.21 -0.74 -5.35
CA LEU A 402 -8.17 -1.43 -6.63
C LEU A 402 -7.00 -0.95 -7.50
N SER A 403 -6.65 0.34 -7.44
CA SER A 403 -5.48 0.86 -8.13
C SER A 403 -4.16 0.41 -7.51
N LEU A 404 -4.08 0.22 -6.18
CA LEU A 404 -2.92 -0.40 -5.52
C LEU A 404 -2.70 -1.82 -6.03
N ILE A 405 -3.75 -2.65 -6.01
CA ILE A 405 -3.69 -4.04 -6.49
C ILE A 405 -3.28 -4.06 -7.97
N GLY A 406 -3.92 -3.24 -8.80
CA GLY A 406 -3.62 -3.14 -10.23
C GLY A 406 -2.19 -2.65 -10.51
N ALA A 407 -1.68 -1.69 -9.73
CA ALA A 407 -0.32 -1.17 -9.89
C ALA A 407 0.75 -2.20 -9.49
N VAL A 408 0.55 -2.92 -8.38
CA VAL A 408 1.44 -4.02 -7.96
C VAL A 408 1.47 -5.12 -9.02
N TRP A 409 0.30 -5.54 -9.49
CA TRP A 409 0.18 -6.55 -10.54
C TRP A 409 0.86 -6.10 -11.85
N TYR A 410 0.57 -4.87 -12.30
CA TYR A 410 1.12 -4.33 -13.54
C TYR A 410 2.65 -4.20 -13.47
N ALA A 411 3.21 -3.70 -12.37
CA ALA A 411 4.65 -3.60 -12.19
C ALA A 411 5.34 -4.98 -12.23
N PHE A 412 4.71 -5.99 -11.62
CA PHE A 412 5.24 -7.35 -11.63
C PHE A 412 5.22 -7.97 -13.03
N VAL A 413 4.09 -7.91 -13.74
CA VAL A 413 3.96 -8.53 -15.07
C VAL A 413 4.79 -7.80 -16.13
N SER A 414 4.80 -6.46 -16.11
CA SER A 414 5.47 -5.67 -17.15
C SER A 414 6.98 -5.50 -16.94
N ALA A 415 7.43 -5.43 -15.68
CA ALA A 415 8.81 -5.09 -15.34
C ALA A 415 9.51 -6.14 -14.47
N SER A 416 8.83 -7.23 -14.08
CA SER A 416 9.33 -8.18 -13.06
C SER A 416 9.71 -7.48 -11.75
N LEU A 417 9.05 -6.37 -11.42
CA LEU A 417 9.32 -5.57 -10.22
C LEU A 417 8.31 -5.92 -9.13
N LEU A 418 8.80 -6.43 -8.00
CA LEU A 418 8.00 -6.71 -6.81
C LEU A 418 7.88 -5.44 -5.97
N LEU A 419 6.66 -4.90 -5.89
CA LEU A 419 6.31 -3.75 -5.05
C LEU A 419 5.76 -4.22 -3.68
N PRO A 420 6.03 -3.51 -2.58
CA PRO A 420 5.67 -3.94 -1.23
C PRO A 420 4.18 -3.71 -0.95
N PHE A 421 3.34 -4.66 -1.37
CA PHE A 421 1.89 -4.59 -1.23
C PHE A 421 1.45 -4.55 0.22
N SER A 422 1.89 -5.48 1.06
CA SER A 422 1.40 -5.63 2.44
C SER A 422 1.68 -4.38 3.30
N PRO A 423 2.90 -3.80 3.33
CA PRO A 423 3.15 -2.55 4.05
C PRO A 423 2.34 -1.37 3.51
N ALA A 424 2.20 -1.26 2.18
CA ALA A 424 1.40 -0.21 1.55
C ALA A 424 -0.08 -0.31 1.91
N LEU A 425 -0.64 -1.53 1.90
CA LEU A 425 -2.01 -1.83 2.27
C LEU A 425 -2.28 -1.46 3.73
N VAL A 426 -1.42 -1.85 4.65
CA VAL A 426 -1.56 -1.54 6.09
C VAL A 426 -1.45 -0.04 6.33
N GLY A 427 -0.47 0.62 5.72
CA GLY A 427 -0.31 2.07 5.81
C GLY A 427 -1.55 2.81 5.29
N TRP A 428 -2.03 2.43 4.11
CA TRP A 428 -3.23 3.00 3.51
C TRP A 428 -4.48 2.77 4.37
N LEU A 429 -4.74 1.54 4.82
CA LEU A 429 -5.90 1.19 5.67
C LEU A 429 -5.87 1.99 6.98
N THR A 430 -4.73 2.04 7.66
CA THR A 430 -4.55 2.77 8.92
C THR A 430 -4.82 4.25 8.71
N ALA A 431 -4.29 4.83 7.63
CA ALA A 431 -4.49 6.23 7.28
C ALA A 431 -5.95 6.55 6.94
N ALA A 432 -6.62 5.69 6.16
CA ALA A 432 -8.02 5.85 5.79
C ALA A 432 -8.95 5.80 7.02
N VAL A 433 -8.74 4.83 7.91
CA VAL A 433 -9.54 4.67 9.15
C VAL A 433 -9.33 5.85 10.10
N LEU A 434 -8.08 6.20 10.40
CA LEU A 434 -7.78 7.32 11.31
C LEU A 434 -8.20 8.67 10.74
N GLY A 435 -8.03 8.86 9.42
CA GLY A 435 -8.48 10.06 8.72
C GLY A 435 -9.99 10.24 8.82
N HIS A 436 -10.76 9.17 8.62
CA HIS A 436 -12.22 9.22 8.79
C HIS A 436 -12.66 9.40 10.24
N ALA A 437 -11.96 8.78 11.20
CA ALA A 437 -12.28 8.90 12.62
C ALA A 437 -11.97 10.32 13.17
N ARG A 438 -10.91 10.97 12.67
CA ARG A 438 -10.53 12.35 13.02
C ARG A 438 -11.15 13.41 12.13
N TYR A 439 -12.05 13.02 11.23
CA TYR A 439 -12.72 13.98 10.35
C TYR A 439 -13.69 14.85 11.16
N GLU A 440 -13.21 16.03 11.59
CA GLU A 440 -14.07 17.09 12.10
C GLU A 440 -14.87 17.68 10.94
N ARG A 441 -16.17 17.40 10.90
CA ARG A 441 -17.09 18.06 9.96
C ARG A 441 -17.02 19.57 10.21
N LEU A 442 -16.95 20.36 9.14
CA LEU A 442 -17.29 21.77 9.22
C LEU A 442 -18.70 21.89 9.84
N PRO A 443 -18.90 22.80 10.82
CA PRO A 443 -20.21 22.94 11.46
C PRO A 443 -21.26 23.26 10.41
N ALA A 444 -22.37 22.52 10.44
CA ALA A 444 -23.49 22.79 9.54
C ALA A 444 -24.13 24.14 9.90
N PRO A 445 -24.81 24.84 8.96
CA PRO A 445 -25.71 25.93 9.31
C PRO A 445 -26.72 25.44 10.36
N GLY A 446 -26.68 25.98 11.58
CA GLY A 446 -27.37 25.43 12.77
C GLY A 446 -26.46 25.13 13.96
N GLU A 447 -25.16 24.92 13.74
CA GLU A 447 -24.20 24.57 14.80
C GLU A 447 -23.34 25.74 15.29
N LEU A 448 -23.30 26.85 14.55
CA LEU A 448 -22.57 28.05 14.93
C LEU A 448 -23.14 28.63 16.25
N LYS A 449 -22.25 28.89 17.21
CA LYS A 449 -22.57 29.50 18.50
C LYS A 449 -22.53 31.02 18.40
N LEU A 450 -23.65 31.68 18.63
CA LEU A 450 -23.76 33.14 18.71
C LEU A 450 -23.77 33.57 20.17
N PHE A 451 -22.89 34.48 20.55
CA PHE A 451 -23.01 35.19 21.81
C PHE A 451 -23.90 36.41 21.61
N LEU A 452 -25.05 36.47 22.28
CA LEU A 452 -25.96 37.63 22.23
C LEU A 452 -25.69 38.57 23.40
N SER A 453 -25.04 39.70 23.12
CA SER A 453 -24.81 40.79 24.07
C SER A 453 -25.92 41.83 23.96
N TYR A 454 -26.62 42.10 25.06
CA TYR A 454 -27.78 43.00 25.10
C TYR A 454 -27.96 43.65 26.48
N SER A 455 -28.74 44.74 26.54
CA SER A 455 -29.14 45.34 27.81
C SER A 455 -30.34 44.61 28.41
N ARG A 456 -30.30 44.35 29.72
CA ARG A 456 -31.43 43.77 30.46
C ARG A 456 -32.67 44.66 30.49
N ASP A 457 -32.55 45.93 30.08
CA ASP A 457 -33.70 46.82 29.89
C ASP A 457 -34.45 46.53 28.57
N ASP A 458 -33.84 45.76 27.65
CA ASP A 458 -34.38 45.44 26.32
C ASP A 458 -34.61 43.92 26.12
N ARG A 459 -34.97 43.21 27.19
CA ARG A 459 -35.13 41.73 27.19
C ARG A 459 -36.13 41.23 26.16
N GLU A 460 -37.21 41.96 25.95
CA GLU A 460 -38.26 41.61 24.99
C GLU A 460 -37.71 41.62 23.55
N LEU A 461 -36.90 42.62 23.20
CA LEU A 461 -36.24 42.71 21.91
C LEU A 461 -35.20 41.59 21.75
N ALA A 462 -34.34 41.40 22.75
CA ALA A 462 -33.32 40.35 22.73
C ALA A 462 -33.92 38.94 22.60
N SER A 463 -35.06 38.68 23.25
CA SER A 463 -35.76 37.39 23.14
C SER A 463 -36.39 37.16 21.77
N GLN A 464 -36.85 38.22 21.10
CA GLN A 464 -37.32 38.13 19.70
C GLN A 464 -36.16 37.83 18.73
N ILE A 465 -35.00 38.48 18.94
CA ILE A 465 -33.76 38.22 18.19
C ILE A 465 -33.30 36.78 18.40
N GLU A 466 -33.24 36.33 19.64
CA GLU A 466 -32.89 34.95 20.00
C GLU A 466 -33.84 33.95 19.34
N GLN A 467 -35.16 34.12 19.45
CA GLN A 467 -36.14 33.20 18.88
C GLN A 467 -36.04 33.09 17.36
N HIS A 468 -35.70 34.19 16.68
CA HIS A 468 -35.47 34.18 15.24
C HIS A 468 -34.16 33.47 14.87
N LEU A 469 -33.07 33.80 15.55
CA LEU A 469 -31.73 33.27 15.27
C LEU A 469 -31.54 31.82 15.72
N ALA A 470 -32.24 31.38 16.76
CA ALA A 470 -32.20 30.01 17.28
C ALA A 470 -32.65 28.96 16.25
N ARG A 471 -33.36 29.38 15.19
CA ARG A 471 -33.74 28.52 14.06
C ARG A 471 -32.56 28.13 13.16
N TYR A 472 -31.48 28.91 13.23
CA TYR A 472 -30.33 28.83 12.31
C TYR A 472 -28.98 28.73 13.05
N PHE A 473 -28.94 29.02 14.34
CA PHE A 473 -27.73 29.14 15.14
C PHE A 473 -27.97 28.70 16.59
N ARG A 474 -26.92 28.28 17.30
CA ARG A 474 -26.95 28.09 18.76
C ARG A 474 -26.72 29.43 19.46
N VAL A 475 -27.79 30.09 19.85
CA VAL A 475 -27.69 31.39 20.54
C VAL A 475 -27.43 31.17 22.03
N TRP A 476 -26.41 31.83 22.57
CA TRP A 476 -26.12 31.92 23.99
C TRP A 476 -26.63 33.28 24.52
N LYS A 477 -27.46 33.26 25.56
CA LYS A 477 -28.05 34.43 26.22
C LYS A 477 -27.93 34.29 27.74
N ASP A 478 -27.57 35.37 28.44
CA ASP A 478 -27.26 35.35 29.88
C ASP A 478 -28.42 34.82 30.75
N GLU A 479 -29.67 35.22 30.45
CA GLU A 479 -30.86 34.79 31.20
C GLU A 479 -31.25 33.32 31.02
N SER A 480 -31.00 32.74 29.84
CA SER A 480 -31.35 31.34 29.56
C SER A 480 -30.22 30.37 29.90
N SER A 481 -28.97 30.87 29.99
CA SER A 481 -27.78 30.03 30.04
C SER A 481 -26.99 30.07 31.35
N LEU A 482 -27.21 31.06 32.23
CA LEU A 482 -26.54 31.14 33.53
C LEU A 482 -27.31 30.41 34.63
N ARG A 483 -26.65 29.44 35.29
CA ARG A 483 -27.20 28.77 36.48
C ARG A 483 -27.05 29.66 37.71
N ILE A 484 -28.11 29.75 38.51
CA ILE A 484 -28.10 30.46 39.81
C ILE A 484 -26.99 29.87 40.70
N GLY A 485 -26.12 30.73 41.25
CA GLY A 485 -24.99 30.33 42.11
C GLY A 485 -23.63 30.15 41.41
N THR A 486 -23.52 30.38 40.09
CA THR A 486 -22.25 30.31 39.35
C THR A 486 -21.43 31.61 39.41
N LYS A 487 -20.11 31.52 39.27
CA LYS A 487 -19.22 32.70 39.11
C LYS A 487 -19.45 33.30 37.71
N TRP A 488 -20.40 34.23 37.60
CA TRP A 488 -20.89 34.78 36.33
C TRP A 488 -19.78 35.30 35.39
N GLN A 489 -18.73 35.95 35.91
CA GLN A 489 -17.59 36.42 35.09
C GLN A 489 -16.86 35.28 34.38
N LYS A 490 -16.66 34.14 35.06
CA LYS A 490 -15.95 32.98 34.48
C LYS A 490 -16.77 32.31 33.38
N GLU A 491 -18.09 32.20 33.59
CA GLU A 491 -19.01 31.65 32.59
C GLU A 491 -19.15 32.59 31.38
N LEU A 492 -19.15 33.92 31.58
CA LEU A 492 -19.14 34.88 30.47
C LEU A 492 -17.87 34.76 29.63
N VAL A 493 -16.68 34.76 30.24
CA VAL A 493 -15.42 34.59 29.51
C VAL A 493 -15.42 33.29 28.71
N LYS A 494 -15.89 32.20 29.33
CA LYS A 494 -16.02 30.90 28.67
C LYS A 494 -16.99 30.94 27.49
N ALA A 495 -18.21 31.43 27.70
CA ALA A 495 -19.24 31.51 26.66
C ALA A 495 -18.82 32.40 25.50
N ILE A 496 -18.21 33.55 25.79
CA ILE A 496 -17.60 34.45 24.83
C ILE A 496 -16.52 33.68 24.06
N SER A 497 -15.56 33.03 24.73
CA SER A 497 -14.48 32.28 24.08
C SER A 497 -14.94 31.12 23.19
N GLU A 498 -16.02 30.44 23.57
CA GLU A 498 -16.59 29.32 22.82
C GLU A 498 -17.54 29.75 21.69
N SER A 499 -17.88 31.03 21.61
CA SER A 499 -18.79 31.55 20.59
C SER A 499 -18.05 31.88 19.30
N ASP A 500 -18.68 31.57 18.19
CA ASP A 500 -18.18 31.79 16.84
C ASP A 500 -18.34 33.25 16.40
N VAL A 501 -19.38 33.93 16.90
CA VAL A 501 -19.73 35.31 16.56
C VAL A 501 -20.25 36.02 17.80
N PHE A 502 -19.83 37.27 18.02
CA PHE A 502 -20.35 38.13 19.08
C PHE A 502 -21.33 39.14 18.49
N LEU A 503 -22.61 39.04 18.83
CA LEU A 503 -23.67 39.91 18.33
C LEU A 503 -24.05 40.94 19.40
N ALA A 504 -23.78 42.22 19.15
CA ALA A 504 -24.03 43.31 20.10
C ALA A 504 -25.30 44.09 19.71
N ILE A 505 -26.36 44.01 20.53
CA ILE A 505 -27.61 44.74 20.28
C ILE A 505 -27.54 46.13 20.91
N VAL A 506 -27.40 47.15 20.07
CA VAL A 506 -27.11 48.53 20.46
C VAL A 506 -28.39 49.35 20.53
N THR A 507 -28.77 49.70 21.76
CA THR A 507 -29.88 50.59 22.15
C THR A 507 -29.37 51.73 23.05
N ARG A 508 -30.22 52.69 23.44
CA ARG A 508 -29.84 53.73 24.43
C ARG A 508 -29.43 53.12 25.76
N SER A 509 -30.14 52.08 26.20
CA SER A 509 -29.86 51.41 27.47
C SER A 509 -28.53 50.64 27.40
N TYR A 510 -28.22 49.99 26.27
CA TYR A 510 -26.94 49.34 26.02
C TYR A 510 -25.76 50.33 26.07
N VAL A 511 -25.88 51.47 25.40
CA VAL A 511 -24.83 52.51 25.38
C VAL A 511 -24.57 53.06 26.78
N ARG A 512 -25.63 53.32 27.58
CA ARG A 512 -25.49 53.71 28.99
C ARG A 512 -24.77 52.63 29.80
N LYS A 513 -25.14 51.36 29.63
CA LYS A 513 -24.55 50.23 30.35
C LYS A 513 -23.08 49.96 29.96
N CYS A 514 -22.65 50.33 28.76
CA CYS A 514 -21.23 50.30 28.37
C CYS A 514 -20.37 51.30 29.17
N GLN A 515 -20.96 52.36 29.72
CA GLN A 515 -20.26 53.38 30.52
C GLN A 515 -20.24 53.05 32.02
N GLU A 516 -21.08 52.10 32.46
CA GLU A 516 -21.14 51.62 33.83
C GLU A 516 -20.18 50.42 34.03
N ASP A 517 -19.62 50.26 35.23
CA ASP A 517 -18.91 49.03 35.59
C ASP A 517 -19.93 47.90 35.81
N GLY A 518 -20.14 47.11 34.75
CA GLY A 518 -21.13 46.05 34.73
C GLY A 518 -20.89 45.00 33.63
N PRO A 519 -21.81 44.03 33.49
CA PRO A 519 -21.64 42.87 32.63
C PRO A 519 -21.37 43.23 31.16
N ILE A 520 -22.09 44.18 30.59
CA ILE A 520 -21.97 44.55 29.16
C ILE A 520 -20.61 45.18 28.85
N ARG A 521 -20.10 46.04 29.73
CA ARG A 521 -18.75 46.60 29.60
C ARG A 521 -17.70 45.48 29.64
N PHE A 522 -17.85 44.52 30.56
CA PHE A 522 -16.96 43.37 30.69
C PHE A 522 -17.02 42.44 29.46
N GLU A 523 -18.21 42.12 28.96
CA GLU A 523 -18.43 41.29 27.77
C GLU A 523 -17.78 41.93 26.54
N LEU A 524 -18.03 43.22 26.33
CA LEU A 524 -17.49 43.96 25.19
C LEU A 524 -15.97 44.11 25.27
N GLN A 525 -15.40 44.36 26.45
CA GLN A 525 -13.95 44.36 26.66
C GLN A 525 -13.34 42.97 26.41
N THR A 526 -13.98 41.91 26.90
CA THR A 526 -13.52 40.52 26.71
C THR A 526 -13.57 40.13 25.23
N ALA A 527 -14.63 40.51 24.51
CA ALA A 527 -14.74 40.27 23.08
C ALA A 527 -13.77 41.15 22.27
N SER A 528 -13.56 42.41 22.67
CA SER A 528 -12.64 43.34 22.02
C SER A 528 -11.15 43.03 22.25
N ALA A 529 -10.81 42.28 23.29
CA ALA A 529 -9.45 41.84 23.56
C ALA A 529 -8.95 40.76 22.57
N ASP A 530 -9.88 40.11 21.84
CA ASP A 530 -9.61 38.98 20.94
C ASP A 530 -10.36 39.15 19.59
N THR A 531 -10.36 40.37 19.07
CA THR A 531 -11.06 40.75 17.82
C THR A 531 -10.48 40.11 16.57
N ASP A 532 -9.25 39.59 16.62
CA ASP A 532 -8.64 38.88 15.49
C ASP A 532 -9.19 37.47 15.29
N ASP A 533 -9.79 36.85 16.33
CA ASP A 533 -10.28 35.46 16.32
C ASP A 533 -11.83 35.37 16.38
N ARG A 534 -12.54 36.45 16.78
CA ARG A 534 -14.02 36.49 16.84
C ARG A 534 -14.62 37.79 16.30
N PRO A 535 -15.42 37.73 15.21
CA PRO A 535 -16.07 38.92 14.68
C PRO A 535 -17.13 39.44 15.67
N ILE A 536 -17.09 40.75 15.90
CA ILE A 536 -18.13 41.50 16.62
C ILE A 536 -19.05 42.12 15.57
N ILE A 537 -20.33 41.80 15.62
CA ILE A 537 -21.36 42.36 14.74
C ILE A 537 -22.25 43.28 15.60
N PRO A 538 -22.08 44.61 15.52
CA PRO A 538 -23.01 45.56 16.10
C PRO A 538 -24.33 45.58 15.32
N VAL A 539 -25.44 45.59 16.05
CA VAL A 539 -26.81 45.70 15.52
C VAL A 539 -27.47 46.91 16.17
N ARG A 540 -27.61 48.00 15.43
CA ARG A 540 -28.26 49.22 15.89
C ARG A 540 -29.77 49.03 15.90
N ALA A 541 -30.36 48.89 17.08
CA ALA A 541 -31.79 48.69 17.27
C ALA A 541 -32.56 49.99 17.61
N GLU A 542 -31.85 51.03 18.05
CA GLU A 542 -32.38 52.38 18.25
C GLU A 542 -31.45 53.43 17.63
N ARG A 543 -31.98 54.61 17.25
CA ARG A 543 -31.18 55.71 16.72
C ARG A 543 -30.31 56.31 17.83
N VAL A 544 -29.10 55.76 17.98
CA VAL A 544 -28.09 56.13 18.99
C VAL A 544 -26.70 56.01 18.37
N SER A 545 -25.76 56.82 18.84
CA SER A 545 -24.35 56.66 18.50
C SER A 545 -23.78 55.38 19.11
N LEU A 546 -22.97 54.65 18.34
CA LEU A 546 -22.30 53.45 18.83
C LEU A 546 -21.25 53.79 19.91
N PRO A 547 -21.03 52.90 20.89
CA PRO A 547 -19.90 53.03 21.82
C PRO A 547 -18.56 53.09 21.07
N ALA A 548 -17.56 53.78 21.64
CA ALA A 548 -16.25 53.96 21.02
C ALA A 548 -15.54 52.66 20.57
N SER A 549 -15.80 51.55 21.28
CA SER A 549 -15.29 50.21 20.94
C SER A 549 -15.94 49.58 19.70
N LEU A 550 -17.15 50.03 19.33
CA LEU A 550 -17.91 49.55 18.18
C LEU A 550 -17.93 50.56 17.02
N GLU A 551 -17.54 51.81 17.24
CA GLU A 551 -17.62 52.89 16.25
C GLU A 551 -16.78 52.64 14.98
N LYS A 552 -15.71 51.85 15.11
CA LYS A 552 -14.82 51.47 14.00
C LYS A 552 -15.30 50.25 13.22
N LEU A 553 -16.39 49.61 13.66
CA LEU A 553 -16.97 48.43 13.03
C LEU A 553 -18.17 48.84 12.18
N GLN A 554 -18.41 48.13 11.08
CA GLN A 554 -19.68 48.22 10.37
C GLN A 554 -20.80 47.61 11.23
N TRP A 555 -22.01 48.16 11.15
CA TRP A 555 -23.17 47.70 11.91
C TRP A 555 -24.35 47.39 11.02
N ALA A 556 -25.20 46.46 11.47
CA ALA A 556 -26.54 46.27 10.91
C ALA A 556 -27.50 47.29 11.53
N ASP A 557 -28.37 47.90 10.75
CA ASP A 557 -29.33 48.89 11.24
C ASP A 557 -30.76 48.35 11.21
N LEU A 558 -31.46 48.39 12.34
CA LEU A 558 -32.85 47.97 12.48
C LEU A 558 -33.81 49.17 12.64
N THR A 559 -33.32 50.41 12.48
CA THR A 559 -34.04 51.64 12.89
C THR A 559 -34.79 52.39 11.78
N GLU A 560 -34.67 52.00 10.50
CA GLU A 560 -35.30 52.72 9.37
C GLU A 560 -36.40 51.88 8.69
N PRO A 561 -37.34 52.47 7.93
CA PRO A 561 -38.22 51.76 7.00
C PRO A 561 -37.56 51.56 5.63
N GLU A 562 -37.94 50.51 4.89
CA GLU A 562 -37.36 50.03 3.61
C GLU A 562 -37.46 51.00 2.40
N ASP A 563 -37.93 52.24 2.59
CA ASP A 563 -38.22 53.16 1.49
C ASP A 563 -37.09 54.19 1.30
N SER A 564 -35.88 53.71 0.99
CA SER A 564 -34.69 54.52 0.71
C SER A 564 -34.17 54.38 -0.72
N SER A 565 -35.05 54.07 -1.68
CA SER A 565 -34.74 54.24 -3.12
C SER A 565 -34.66 55.71 -3.57
N LYS A 566 -34.77 56.70 -2.67
CA LYS A 566 -34.82 58.15 -3.00
C LYS A 566 -33.98 59.10 -2.14
N ARG A 567 -32.82 58.68 -1.62
CA ARG A 567 -31.81 59.65 -1.12
C ARG A 567 -30.38 59.30 -1.54
N ALA A 568 -30.10 59.48 -2.83
CA ALA A 568 -28.77 59.89 -3.25
C ALA A 568 -28.54 61.35 -2.80
N GLY A 569 -27.68 61.57 -1.82
CA GLY A 569 -27.16 62.90 -1.48
C GLY A 569 -27.63 63.49 -0.15
N ALA A 570 -27.14 62.97 0.98
CA ALA A 570 -26.70 63.75 2.16
C ALA A 570 -26.24 62.83 3.31
N ALA A 571 -24.92 62.61 3.39
CA ALA A 571 -24.07 62.34 4.56
C ALA A 571 -24.60 61.50 5.76
N ASP A 572 -24.20 60.23 5.84
CA ASP A 572 -23.19 59.74 6.80
C ASP A 572 -22.63 58.39 6.29
N GLY A 573 -21.33 58.35 5.95
CA GLY A 573 -20.70 57.28 5.17
C GLY A 573 -20.41 55.97 5.92
N ARG A 574 -21.31 55.52 6.81
CA ARG A 574 -21.05 54.36 7.70
C ARG A 574 -22.25 53.41 7.91
N SER A 575 -23.40 53.62 7.28
CA SER A 575 -24.47 52.60 7.22
C SER A 575 -24.26 51.70 6.00
N PHE A 576 -24.20 50.39 6.21
CA PHE A 576 -24.08 49.42 5.12
C PHE A 576 -25.48 49.08 4.59
N ASP A 577 -25.78 49.46 3.35
CA ASP A 577 -26.97 48.98 2.64
C ASP A 577 -26.61 47.63 1.97
N LEU A 578 -27.18 46.54 2.49
CA LEU A 578 -26.83 45.17 2.11
C LEU A 578 -27.28 44.80 0.68
N ALA A 579 -27.98 45.71 -0.01
CA ALA A 579 -28.34 45.57 -1.42
C ALA A 579 -27.13 45.77 -2.37
N ASP A 580 -26.15 46.59 -2.01
CA ASP A 580 -25.05 46.99 -2.91
C ASP A 580 -23.93 45.95 -3.07
N VAL A 581 -23.89 44.91 -2.22
CA VAL A 581 -22.93 43.79 -2.39
C VAL A 581 -23.36 42.81 -3.49
N SER A 582 -24.53 43.02 -4.10
CA SER A 582 -25.15 42.02 -4.98
C SER A 582 -24.64 42.02 -6.43
N ALA A 583 -23.83 42.99 -6.88
CA ALA A 583 -23.56 43.11 -8.32
C ALA A 583 -22.08 42.98 -8.78
N GLU A 584 -21.08 43.53 -8.08
CA GLU A 584 -19.77 43.75 -8.75
C GLU A 584 -18.56 42.94 -8.27
N GLU A 585 -18.54 42.35 -7.06
CA GLU A 585 -17.34 41.62 -6.58
C GLU A 585 -17.44 40.07 -6.59
N PHE A 586 -18.58 39.48 -6.98
CA PHE A 586 -18.79 38.02 -7.01
C PHE A 586 -18.36 37.33 -8.33
N LYS A 587 -17.16 37.62 -8.85
CA LYS A 587 -16.66 37.01 -10.10
C LYS A 587 -15.88 35.69 -9.94
N HIS A 588 -15.75 35.14 -8.73
CA HIS A 588 -15.14 33.82 -8.51
C HIS A 588 -16.11 32.85 -7.85
N ASP A 589 -16.91 32.20 -8.69
CA ASP A 589 -17.89 31.19 -8.30
C ASP A 589 -17.20 29.93 -7.73
N SER A 590 -17.56 29.57 -6.50
CA SER A 590 -17.26 28.23 -5.97
C SER A 590 -18.47 27.30 -6.20
N PRO A 591 -18.27 26.02 -6.59
CA PRO A 591 -19.37 25.08 -6.83
C PRO A 591 -20.32 24.85 -5.64
N ARG A 592 -19.86 25.16 -4.42
CA ARG A 592 -20.65 25.06 -3.17
C ARG A 592 -21.67 26.20 -3.04
N LEU A 593 -21.32 27.42 -3.46
CA LEU A 593 -22.24 28.58 -3.51
C LEU A 593 -23.36 28.36 -4.53
N ALA A 594 -23.04 27.74 -5.68
CA ALA A 594 -24.04 27.38 -6.69
C ALA A 594 -25.03 26.29 -6.22
N ARG A 595 -24.58 25.34 -5.39
CA ARG A 595 -25.47 24.32 -4.79
C ARG A 595 -26.38 24.93 -3.73
N PHE A 596 -25.84 25.78 -2.87
CA PHE A 596 -26.60 26.46 -1.82
C PHE A 596 -27.66 27.42 -2.37
N ARG A 597 -27.34 28.17 -3.45
CA ARG A 597 -28.34 28.98 -4.18
C ARG A 597 -29.50 28.13 -4.71
N ARG A 598 -29.21 26.92 -5.20
CA ARG A 598 -30.22 25.98 -5.71
C ARG A 598 -31.14 25.47 -4.60
N GLU A 599 -30.59 25.05 -3.47
CA GLU A 599 -31.36 24.57 -2.32
C GLU A 599 -32.22 25.68 -1.69
N LEU A 600 -31.69 26.89 -1.57
CA LEU A 600 -32.47 28.04 -1.08
C LEU A 600 -33.60 28.42 -2.02
N TRP A 601 -33.36 28.39 -3.33
CA TRP A 601 -34.38 28.66 -4.33
C TRP A 601 -35.50 27.59 -4.26
N GLU A 602 -35.15 26.31 -4.18
CA GLU A 602 -36.14 25.23 -4.03
C GLU A 602 -36.97 25.36 -2.75
N ILE A 603 -36.36 25.75 -1.63
CA ILE A 603 -37.07 25.97 -0.35
C ILE A 603 -38.03 27.17 -0.46
N GLN A 604 -37.61 28.26 -1.10
CA GLN A 604 -38.47 29.43 -1.33
C GLN A 604 -39.62 29.12 -2.29
N GLU A 605 -39.37 28.35 -3.34
CA GLU A 605 -40.38 27.94 -4.33
C GLU A 605 -41.41 26.98 -3.73
N ARG A 606 -40.97 26.11 -2.81
CA ARG A 606 -41.85 25.20 -2.05
C ARG A 606 -42.71 25.97 -1.05
N LYS A 607 -42.18 27.06 -0.49
CA LYS A 607 -42.91 27.95 0.42
C LYS A 607 -43.96 28.77 -0.32
N ARG A 608 -43.64 29.34 -1.49
CA ARG A 608 -44.63 30.02 -2.37
C ARG A 608 -45.75 29.09 -2.78
N ARG A 609 -45.43 27.85 -3.18
CA ARG A 609 -46.46 26.85 -3.54
C ARG A 609 -47.34 26.40 -2.37
N LEU A 610 -46.89 26.56 -1.13
CA LEU A 610 -47.71 26.28 0.05
C LEU A 610 -48.57 27.50 0.46
N GLU A 611 -48.13 28.71 0.12
CA GLU A 611 -48.86 29.96 0.35
C GLU A 611 -49.95 30.20 -0.73
N ASP A 612 -49.78 29.68 -1.95
CA ASP A 612 -50.80 29.70 -3.03
C ASP A 612 -51.88 28.59 -2.92
N VAL A 613 -51.79 27.71 -1.92
CA VAL A 613 -52.72 26.58 -1.71
C VAL A 613 -53.35 26.63 -0.32
N GLN A 614 -54.03 27.73 0.01
CA GLN A 614 -55.30 27.73 0.75
C GLN A 614 -56.11 28.97 0.30
N PRO A 615 -57.44 28.82 0.10
CA PRO A 615 -58.26 29.68 -0.76
C PRO A 615 -58.47 31.11 -0.25
#